data_AF-A0A535ZIW6-F1
#
_entry.id   AF-A0A535ZIW6-F1
#
_cell.length_a   1.000
_cell.length_b   1.000
_cell.length_c   1.000
_cell.angle_alpha   90.00
_cell.angle_beta   90.00
_cell.angle_gamma   90.00
#
_symmetry.space_group_name_H-M   'P 1'
#
loop_
_entity.id
_entity.type
_entity.pdbx_description
1 polymer ?
#
loop_
_entity_poly.entity_id
_entity_poly.type
_entity_poly.pdbx_seq_one_letter_code
_entity_poly.pdbx_strand_id
1 'polypeptide(L)'
;MSLATPTRGAPVIAGVGRPSQWDHSSQRHMGLRWALAGCLGIVLLSAACDPLTGTGPGTAPDPKGYIHSDVAMHAVVITLVAGYPAGDYQFNYNGYRNGTLVISIPTGWHVTVQCENRATVPNSCAVVRGRGDTNPIESGWSTPDPTHGLAPGQSATFEFTPSATGSYRIASLVGGNEASGMWADLEVTAGGSPAMKAES
;
A
#
# COMPACT_ATOMS: atom_id res chain seq x y z
N MET A 1 -22.73 -58.38 23.08
CA MET A 1 -23.32 -58.24 24.44
C MET A 1 -23.69 -56.78 24.66
N SER A 2 -24.98 -56.55 24.97
CA SER A 2 -25.66 -55.39 25.63
C SER A 2 -25.12 -53.96 25.48
N LEU A 3 -25.89 -52.99 24.94
CA LEU A 3 -26.92 -52.15 25.64
C LEU A 3 -26.28 -51.27 26.74
N ALA A 4 -26.59 -49.99 26.96
CA ALA A 4 -27.61 -49.05 26.49
C ALA A 4 -27.24 -47.63 27.00
N THR A 5 -27.85 -46.60 26.43
CA THR A 5 -28.00 -45.23 26.99
C THR A 5 -28.76 -45.30 28.34
N PRO A 6 -28.73 -44.27 29.23
CA PRO A 6 -29.81 -43.25 29.19
C PRO A 6 -29.54 -41.84 29.82
N THR A 7 -30.29 -40.86 29.29
CA THR A 7 -31.10 -39.78 29.92
C THR A 7 -30.59 -38.63 30.83
N ARG A 8 -31.06 -37.43 30.41
CA ARG A 8 -31.79 -36.33 31.11
C ARG A 8 -31.12 -35.50 32.21
N GLY A 9 -31.25 -34.18 32.03
CA GLY A 9 -31.48 -33.22 33.13
C GLY A 9 -31.49 -31.77 32.66
N ALA A 10 -32.66 -31.14 32.64
CA ALA A 10 -32.82 -29.68 32.62
C ALA A 10 -33.67 -29.28 33.84
N PRO A 11 -33.42 -28.10 34.42
CA PRO A 11 -34.55 -27.26 34.82
C PRO A 11 -34.34 -25.75 34.52
N VAL A 12 -35.50 -25.10 34.56
CA VAL A 12 -35.89 -23.71 34.27
C VAL A 12 -35.63 -22.78 35.48
N ILE A 13 -35.72 -21.45 35.29
CA ILE A 13 -36.33 -20.37 36.15
C ILE A 13 -35.53 -19.06 35.95
N ALA A 14 -36.04 -18.07 35.19
CA ALA A 14 -36.93 -16.95 35.55
C ALA A 14 -36.25 -15.76 36.28
N GLY A 15 -36.49 -14.54 35.80
CA GLY A 15 -36.10 -13.30 36.47
C GLY A 15 -36.46 -12.04 35.68
N VAL A 16 -37.66 -11.51 35.89
CA VAL A 16 -38.16 -10.19 35.44
C VAL A 16 -37.99 -9.20 36.60
N GLY A 17 -37.50 -7.98 36.34
CA GLY A 17 -37.43 -6.90 37.33
C GLY A 17 -37.39 -5.51 36.68
N ARG A 18 -38.34 -4.66 37.07
CA ARG A 18 -38.79 -3.38 36.47
C ARG A 18 -38.00 -2.15 36.96
N PRO A 19 -38.09 -0.99 36.27
CA PRO A 19 -37.33 0.23 36.57
C PRO A 19 -37.92 1.08 37.70
N SER A 20 -37.05 1.81 38.40
CA SER A 20 -37.39 2.80 39.44
C SER A 20 -37.27 4.24 38.91
N GLN A 21 -38.39 4.96 38.90
CA GLN A 21 -38.47 6.43 38.87
C GLN A 21 -38.90 6.95 40.25
N TRP A 22 -39.03 8.29 40.36
CA TRP A 22 -39.53 9.15 41.46
C TRP A 22 -38.40 9.84 42.25
N ASP A 23 -38.36 11.16 42.48
CA ASP A 23 -39.28 12.27 42.14
C ASP A 23 -38.66 13.63 42.58
N HIS A 24 -39.34 14.72 42.22
CA HIS A 24 -39.44 16.05 42.88
C HIS A 24 -39.04 17.29 42.06
N SER A 25 -40.06 17.77 41.33
CA SER A 25 -40.64 19.11 41.42
C SER A 25 -39.74 20.36 41.47
N SER A 26 -39.89 21.24 40.47
CA SER A 26 -40.22 22.64 40.73
C SER A 26 -40.94 23.24 39.52
N GLN A 27 -42.02 23.96 39.80
CA GLN A 27 -42.94 24.52 38.82
C GLN A 27 -42.56 25.94 38.39
N ARG A 28 -43.19 26.32 37.27
CA ARG A 28 -43.52 27.68 36.80
C ARG A 28 -42.42 28.32 35.96
N HIS A 29 -42.67 28.43 34.66
CA HIS A 29 -43.06 29.72 34.09
C HIS A 29 -43.82 29.50 32.78
N MET A 30 -45.00 30.11 32.72
CA MET A 30 -45.88 30.23 31.58
C MET A 30 -45.13 30.93 30.43
N GLY A 31 -44.90 30.21 29.34
CA GLY A 31 -44.24 30.71 28.13
C GLY A 31 -44.93 30.14 26.92
N LEU A 32 -45.75 30.98 26.30
CA LEU A 32 -46.71 30.66 25.27
C LEU A 32 -46.01 30.52 23.90
N ARG A 33 -46.20 29.36 23.26
CA ARG A 33 -46.33 29.12 21.81
C ARG A 33 -45.07 28.92 20.92
N TRP A 34 -45.17 27.78 20.21
CA TRP A 34 -44.54 27.34 18.96
C TRP A 34 -43.12 26.77 19.03
N ALA A 35 -43.07 25.46 18.79
CA ALA A 35 -41.87 24.66 18.61
C ALA A 35 -41.61 24.42 17.11
N LEU A 36 -40.33 24.20 16.81
CA LEU A 36 -39.74 23.41 15.71
C LEU A 36 -39.62 24.05 14.33
N ALA A 37 -38.38 24.39 13.98
CA ALA A 37 -37.58 23.72 12.94
C ALA A 37 -36.23 24.47 12.86
N GLY A 38 -35.13 23.96 13.41
CA GLY A 38 -34.42 22.79 12.92
C GLY A 38 -33.22 23.29 12.11
N CYS A 39 -32.09 23.49 12.79
CA CYS A 39 -30.84 23.96 12.21
C CYS A 39 -30.48 23.14 10.96
N LEU A 40 -30.50 23.79 9.80
CA LEU A 40 -30.00 23.23 8.55
C LEU A 40 -28.46 23.24 8.59
N GLY A 41 -27.88 22.36 9.40
CA GLY A 41 -26.46 22.03 9.33
C GLY A 41 -26.26 21.09 8.15
N ILE A 42 -25.95 21.66 6.97
CA ILE A 42 -25.53 20.88 5.82
C ILE A 42 -24.21 20.21 6.20
N VAL A 43 -24.29 18.92 6.53
CA VAL A 43 -23.12 18.05 6.58
C VAL A 43 -22.62 17.94 5.13
N LEU A 44 -21.55 18.65 4.82
CA LEU A 44 -20.78 18.41 3.61
C LEU A 44 -20.21 16.99 3.73
N LEU A 45 -20.91 16.02 3.12
CA LEU A 45 -20.30 14.75 2.75
C LEU A 45 -19.22 15.09 1.72
N SER A 46 -17.99 15.27 2.19
CA SER A 46 -16.81 15.16 1.36
C SER A 46 -16.80 13.74 0.82
N ALA A 47 -17.36 13.54 -0.38
CA ALA A 47 -17.05 12.37 -1.18
C ALA A 47 -15.56 12.46 -1.49
N ALA A 48 -14.73 11.86 -0.65
CA ALA A 48 -13.40 11.47 -1.06
C ALA A 48 -13.63 10.43 -2.16
N CYS A 49 -13.65 10.90 -3.40
CA CYS A 49 -13.37 10.05 -4.53
C CYS A 49 -11.95 9.55 -4.30
N ASP A 50 -11.78 8.42 -3.61
CA ASP A 50 -10.58 7.61 -3.82
C ASP A 50 -10.78 6.98 -5.18
N PRO A 51 -10.10 7.47 -6.24
CA PRO A 51 -10.24 6.85 -7.52
C PRO A 51 -9.41 5.57 -7.43
N LEU A 52 -10.08 4.45 -7.17
CA LEU A 52 -9.59 3.11 -7.52
C LEU A 52 -9.38 2.97 -9.04
N THR A 53 -9.63 4.04 -9.81
CA THR A 53 -9.28 4.23 -11.23
C THR A 53 -8.72 5.64 -11.40
N GLY A 54 -7.45 5.86 -11.05
CA GLY A 54 -6.86 7.18 -11.25
C GLY A 54 -6.76 7.50 -12.75
N THR A 55 -7.48 8.52 -13.17
CA THR A 55 -7.32 9.12 -14.50
C THR A 55 -7.28 10.63 -14.27
N GLY A 56 -6.09 11.12 -13.93
CA GLY A 56 -5.74 12.53 -13.92
C GLY A 56 -4.23 12.68 -13.81
N PRO A 57 -3.59 13.75 -14.30
CA PRO A 57 -2.16 13.98 -14.06
C PRO A 57 -1.93 14.15 -12.56
N GLY A 58 -1.69 13.05 -11.86
CA GLY A 58 -1.36 13.09 -10.46
C GLY A 58 0.08 13.55 -10.30
N THR A 59 0.30 14.50 -9.42
CA THR A 59 1.63 14.84 -8.95
C THR A 59 2.25 13.61 -8.29
N ALA A 60 3.48 13.26 -8.65
CA ALA A 60 4.19 12.17 -8.00
C ALA A 60 4.25 12.42 -6.47
N PRO A 61 3.86 11.45 -5.62
CA PRO A 61 3.92 11.56 -4.18
C PRO A 61 5.37 11.63 -3.65
N ASP A 62 5.56 12.12 -2.42
CA ASP A 62 6.88 12.10 -1.77
C ASP A 62 7.43 10.66 -1.67
N PRO A 63 8.61 10.36 -2.25
CA PRO A 63 9.19 9.03 -2.21
C PRO A 63 9.44 8.49 -0.80
N LYS A 64 9.59 9.38 0.19
CA LYS A 64 9.78 8.98 1.60
C LYS A 64 8.58 8.21 2.17
N GLY A 65 7.40 8.35 1.57
CA GLY A 65 6.21 7.58 1.96
C GLY A 65 6.24 6.10 1.52
N TYR A 66 7.24 5.70 0.72
CA TYR A 66 7.33 4.37 0.10
C TYR A 66 8.58 3.58 0.53
N ILE A 67 9.25 4.04 1.58
CA ILE A 67 10.42 3.38 2.15
C ILE A 67 10.34 3.38 3.67
N HIS A 68 10.57 2.21 4.28
CA HIS A 68 10.57 2.03 5.73
C HIS A 68 11.77 1.19 6.14
N SER A 69 12.70 1.79 6.89
CA SER A 69 13.93 1.13 7.35
C SER A 69 13.88 0.78 8.83
N ASP A 70 14.29 -0.45 9.16
CA ASP A 70 14.74 -0.84 10.49
C ASP A 70 16.27 -0.86 10.52
N VAL A 71 16.85 0.17 11.13
CA VAL A 71 18.31 0.34 11.20
C VAL A 71 18.96 -0.68 12.12
N ALA A 72 18.26 -1.13 13.18
CA ALA A 72 18.84 -2.10 14.12
C ALA A 72 18.95 -3.48 13.47
N MET A 73 18.02 -3.83 12.58
CA MET A 73 17.99 -5.09 11.86
C MET A 73 18.67 -5.04 10.48
N HIS A 74 19.17 -3.89 10.05
CA HIS A 74 19.60 -3.64 8.66
C HIS A 74 18.58 -4.16 7.65
N ALA A 75 17.30 -3.84 7.86
CA ALA A 75 16.21 -4.28 7.00
C ALA A 75 15.43 -3.08 6.45
N VAL A 76 14.99 -3.16 5.20
CA VAL A 76 14.20 -2.09 4.57
C VAL A 76 13.09 -2.67 3.71
N VAL A 77 11.90 -2.10 3.85
CA VAL A 77 10.76 -2.36 2.99
C VAL A 77 10.60 -1.20 2.01
N ILE A 78 10.46 -1.54 0.74
CA ILE A 78 10.29 -0.61 -0.37
C ILE A 78 9.00 -0.96 -1.09
N THR A 79 8.16 0.03 -1.36
CA THR A 79 6.92 -0.18 -2.13
C THR A 79 7.01 0.53 -3.48
N LEU A 80 7.04 -0.25 -4.55
CA LEU A 80 7.02 0.24 -5.92
C LEU A 80 5.64 0.03 -6.53
N VAL A 81 5.00 1.13 -6.93
CA VAL A 81 3.66 1.09 -7.52
C VAL A 81 3.74 1.51 -8.97
N ALA A 82 3.60 0.54 -9.87
CA ALA A 82 3.59 0.77 -11.30
C ALA A 82 2.34 1.54 -11.74
N GLY A 83 2.51 2.60 -12.52
CA GLY A 83 1.41 3.38 -13.08
C GLY A 83 0.63 4.22 -12.06
N TYR A 84 1.26 4.61 -10.95
CA TYR A 84 0.64 5.43 -9.90
C TYR A 84 1.45 6.70 -9.63
N PRO A 85 0.85 7.89 -9.47
CA PRO A 85 -0.57 8.15 -9.55
C PRO A 85 -1.06 7.97 -10.98
N ALA A 86 -2.31 7.54 -11.11
CA ALA A 86 -2.78 7.14 -12.41
C ALA A 86 -3.26 8.38 -13.20
N GLY A 87 -2.66 8.54 -14.38
CA GLY A 87 -2.76 9.68 -15.29
C GLY A 87 -2.31 9.28 -16.69
N ASP A 88 -2.04 10.26 -17.56
CA ASP A 88 -1.76 10.02 -19.00
C ASP A 88 -0.53 9.13 -19.26
N TYR A 89 0.38 9.01 -18.28
CA TYR A 89 1.60 8.23 -18.37
C TYR A 89 1.63 7.13 -17.32
N GLN A 90 1.38 5.90 -17.77
CA GLN A 90 1.35 4.71 -16.91
C GLN A 90 2.70 3.98 -16.77
N PHE A 91 3.73 4.39 -17.54
CA PHE A 91 5.08 3.81 -17.46
C PHE A 91 5.95 4.56 -16.45
N ASN A 92 5.67 4.31 -15.16
CA ASN A 92 6.35 4.94 -14.03
C ASN A 92 6.31 4.02 -12.81
N TYR A 93 7.24 4.20 -11.87
CA TYR A 93 7.06 3.73 -10.49
C TYR A 93 6.81 4.93 -9.59
N ASN A 94 5.70 4.92 -8.86
CA ASN A 94 5.34 5.95 -7.89
C ASN A 94 5.34 7.38 -8.50
N GLY A 95 5.08 7.51 -9.80
CA GLY A 95 4.95 8.77 -10.53
C GLY A 95 6.25 9.19 -11.19
N TYR A 96 7.33 8.46 -10.93
CA TYR A 96 8.67 8.73 -11.42
C TYR A 96 9.05 7.79 -12.55
N ARG A 97 9.83 8.30 -13.50
CA ARG A 97 10.17 7.60 -14.73
C ARG A 97 11.59 7.93 -15.13
N ASN A 98 12.17 7.13 -16.02
CA ASN A 98 13.50 7.39 -16.57
C ASN A 98 14.58 7.56 -15.49
N GLY A 99 14.48 6.84 -14.37
CA GLY A 99 15.45 6.92 -13.29
C GLY A 99 15.27 8.08 -12.32
N THR A 100 14.28 8.94 -12.48
CA THR A 100 14.09 10.08 -11.56
C THR A 100 13.66 9.67 -10.15
N LEU A 101 13.32 8.40 -9.92
CA LEU A 101 13.25 7.81 -8.59
C LEU A 101 14.58 7.14 -8.29
N VAL A 102 15.30 7.67 -7.32
CA VAL A 102 16.60 7.14 -6.88
C VAL A 102 16.40 6.42 -5.55
N ILE A 103 16.79 5.15 -5.52
CA ILE A 103 16.75 4.27 -4.37
C ILE A 103 18.19 3.98 -3.97
N SER A 104 18.62 4.41 -2.79
CA SER A 104 19.96 4.14 -2.29
C SER A 104 19.90 3.07 -1.20
N ILE A 105 20.65 1.98 -1.34
CA ILE A 105 20.68 0.85 -0.40
C ILE A 105 22.14 0.51 -0.05
N PRO A 106 22.53 0.51 1.23
CA PRO A 106 23.85 0.07 1.60
C PRO A 106 24.02 -1.45 1.40
N THR A 107 25.22 -1.89 1.05
CA THR A 107 25.55 -3.32 0.99
C THR A 107 25.21 -4.02 2.32
N GLY A 108 24.70 -5.25 2.23
CA GLY A 108 24.38 -6.08 3.40
C GLY A 108 23.01 -5.81 4.05
N TRP A 109 22.21 -4.87 3.52
CA TRP A 109 20.83 -4.69 3.97
C TRP A 109 19.90 -5.75 3.40
N HIS A 110 18.99 -6.26 4.24
CA HIS A 110 17.87 -7.09 3.81
C HIS A 110 16.78 -6.20 3.21
N VAL A 111 16.57 -6.31 1.90
CA VAL A 111 15.61 -5.50 1.17
C VAL A 111 14.40 -6.35 0.83
N THR A 112 13.21 -5.91 1.23
CA THR A 112 11.93 -6.44 0.78
C THR A 112 11.30 -5.44 -0.18
N VAL A 113 11.08 -5.83 -1.43
CA VAL A 113 10.39 -5.01 -2.43
C VAL A 113 8.96 -5.52 -2.60
N GLN A 114 8.00 -4.65 -2.33
CA GLN A 114 6.59 -4.85 -2.61
C GLN A 114 6.27 -4.16 -3.92
N CYS A 115 6.01 -4.95 -4.97
CA CYS A 115 5.67 -4.45 -6.30
C CYS A 115 4.17 -4.57 -6.51
N GLU A 116 3.51 -3.46 -6.86
CA GLU A 116 2.09 -3.42 -7.21
C GLU A 116 1.92 -2.90 -8.64
N ASN A 117 1.07 -3.55 -9.43
CA ASN A 117 0.71 -3.05 -10.75
C ASN A 117 -0.64 -2.32 -10.75
N ARG A 118 -0.61 -0.99 -10.78
CA ARG A 118 -1.81 -0.14 -10.98
C ARG A 118 -1.93 0.41 -12.41
N ALA A 119 -1.01 0.04 -13.31
CA ALA A 119 -1.12 0.38 -14.72
C ALA A 119 -2.24 -0.44 -15.40
N THR A 120 -2.64 -0.01 -16.61
CA THR A 120 -3.62 -0.76 -17.42
C THR A 120 -2.98 -1.91 -18.22
N VAL A 121 -1.65 -2.04 -18.16
CA VAL A 121 -0.85 -3.04 -18.88
C VAL A 121 0.03 -3.84 -17.91
N PRO A 122 0.49 -5.05 -18.28
CA PRO A 122 1.39 -5.83 -17.44
C PRO A 122 2.68 -5.11 -17.09
N ASN A 123 3.16 -5.35 -15.87
CA ASN A 123 4.37 -4.74 -15.37
C ASN A 123 5.10 -5.62 -14.36
N SER A 124 6.42 -5.52 -14.27
CA SER A 124 7.23 -6.24 -13.29
C SER A 124 8.08 -5.29 -12.48
N CYS A 125 8.71 -5.80 -11.42
CA CYS A 125 9.86 -5.17 -10.80
C CYS A 125 11.00 -6.19 -10.79
N ALA A 126 12.17 -5.82 -11.28
CA ALA A 126 13.35 -6.68 -11.29
C ALA A 126 14.62 -5.86 -11.11
N VAL A 127 15.54 -6.34 -10.27
CA VAL A 127 16.86 -5.73 -10.10
C VAL A 127 17.75 -6.17 -11.26
N VAL A 128 18.28 -5.22 -12.03
CA VAL A 128 19.12 -5.47 -13.22
C VAL A 128 20.42 -4.67 -13.19
N ARG A 129 21.43 -5.11 -13.95
CA ARG A 129 22.73 -4.40 -14.02
C ARG A 129 22.61 -3.11 -14.79
N GLY A 130 21.84 -3.10 -15.86
CA GLY A 130 21.72 -1.91 -16.69
C GLY A 130 20.57 -1.97 -17.67
N ARG A 131 20.58 -0.99 -18.58
CA ARG A 131 19.55 -0.82 -19.60
C ARG A 131 19.49 -2.00 -20.56
N GLY A 132 18.28 -2.49 -20.83
CA GLY A 132 18.02 -3.53 -21.82
C GLY A 132 18.31 -4.95 -21.34
N ASP A 133 18.69 -5.12 -20.07
CA ASP A 133 18.78 -6.44 -19.45
C ASP A 133 17.40 -7.10 -19.45
N THR A 134 17.35 -8.38 -19.78
CA THR A 134 16.11 -9.17 -19.84
C THR A 134 15.98 -10.19 -18.72
N ASN A 135 16.97 -10.22 -17.82
CA ASN A 135 17.01 -11.11 -16.67
C ASN A 135 17.46 -10.32 -15.43
N PRO A 136 16.94 -10.66 -14.23
CA PRO A 136 17.45 -10.09 -13.00
C PRO A 136 18.92 -10.48 -12.77
N ILE A 137 19.64 -9.70 -11.95
CA ILE A 137 21.04 -9.98 -11.59
C ILE A 137 21.18 -11.37 -10.98
N GLU A 138 20.25 -11.73 -10.11
CA GLU A 138 20.15 -13.03 -9.46
C GLU A 138 18.73 -13.58 -9.57
N SER A 139 18.61 -14.90 -9.56
CA SER A 139 17.31 -15.57 -9.52
C SER A 139 16.54 -15.14 -8.28
N GLY A 140 15.29 -14.72 -8.46
CA GLY A 140 14.42 -14.29 -7.36
C GLY A 140 14.53 -12.81 -7.00
N TRP A 141 15.47 -12.04 -7.57
CA TRP A 141 15.53 -10.58 -7.40
C TRP A 141 14.53 -9.86 -8.32
N SER A 142 13.32 -10.41 -8.39
CA SER A 142 12.24 -9.92 -9.23
C SER A 142 10.90 -10.48 -8.77
N THR A 143 9.83 -9.89 -9.29
CA THR A 143 8.51 -10.55 -9.36
C THR A 143 8.59 -11.89 -10.11
N PRO A 144 7.68 -12.86 -9.87
CA PRO A 144 7.84 -14.26 -10.31
C PRO A 144 8.07 -14.50 -11.81
N ASP A 145 7.45 -13.71 -12.69
CA ASP A 145 7.65 -13.77 -14.14
C ASP A 145 7.85 -12.34 -14.66
N PRO A 146 9.09 -11.81 -14.65
CA PRO A 146 9.30 -10.40 -14.92
C PRO A 146 9.15 -10.05 -16.41
N THR A 147 9.24 -11.02 -17.31
CA THR A 147 9.08 -10.81 -18.76
C THR A 147 7.61 -10.77 -19.20
N HIS A 148 6.73 -11.53 -18.54
CA HIS A 148 5.28 -11.41 -18.77
C HIS A 148 4.64 -10.35 -17.86
N GLY A 149 5.20 -10.17 -16.66
CA GLY A 149 4.77 -9.17 -15.68
C GLY A 149 3.54 -9.58 -14.87
N LEU A 150 3.32 -8.84 -13.79
CA LEU A 150 2.08 -8.83 -13.02
C LEU A 150 0.96 -8.22 -13.87
N ALA A 151 -0.19 -8.86 -13.92
CA ALA A 151 -1.38 -8.29 -14.54
C ALA A 151 -1.87 -7.04 -13.78
N PRO A 152 -2.68 -6.16 -14.40
CA PRO A 152 -3.31 -5.03 -13.69
C PRO A 152 -4.00 -5.46 -12.40
N GLY A 153 -3.76 -4.72 -11.31
CA GLY A 153 -4.29 -4.98 -9.98
C GLY A 153 -3.57 -6.11 -9.20
N GLN A 154 -2.57 -6.77 -9.78
CA GLN A 154 -1.77 -7.76 -9.08
C GLN A 154 -0.58 -7.14 -8.36
N SER A 155 -0.13 -7.84 -7.32
CA SER A 155 1.08 -7.51 -6.57
C SER A 155 1.93 -8.75 -6.36
N ALA A 156 3.21 -8.53 -6.14
CA ALA A 156 4.14 -9.55 -5.69
C ALA A 156 5.24 -8.93 -4.84
N THR A 157 5.82 -9.75 -3.97
CA THR A 157 6.94 -9.37 -3.11
C THR A 157 8.15 -10.21 -3.49
N PHE A 158 9.32 -9.60 -3.47
CA PHE A 158 10.59 -10.32 -3.53
C PHE A 158 11.59 -9.69 -2.57
N GLU A 159 12.65 -10.44 -2.27
CA GLU A 159 13.68 -10.02 -1.33
C GLU A 159 15.05 -10.12 -1.99
N PHE A 160 15.96 -9.23 -1.60
CA PHE A 160 17.35 -9.30 -2.00
C PHE A 160 18.29 -8.68 -0.96
N THR A 161 19.58 -8.99 -1.08
CA THR A 161 20.63 -8.41 -0.24
C THR A 161 21.80 -8.03 -1.13
N PRO A 162 22.02 -6.73 -1.43
CA PRO A 162 23.09 -6.32 -2.33
C PRO A 162 24.45 -6.48 -1.66
N SER A 163 25.41 -7.05 -2.39
CA SER A 163 26.77 -7.34 -1.90
C SER A 163 27.87 -6.53 -2.57
N ALA A 164 27.56 -5.84 -3.67
CA ALA A 164 28.52 -5.04 -4.44
C ALA A 164 27.99 -3.64 -4.68
N THR A 165 28.81 -2.63 -4.35
CA THR A 165 28.51 -1.23 -4.63
C THR A 165 28.41 -0.97 -6.13
N GLY A 166 27.63 0.04 -6.52
CA GLY A 166 27.48 0.43 -7.91
C GLY A 166 26.10 1.00 -8.23
N SER A 167 25.92 1.38 -9.49
CA SER A 167 24.64 1.82 -10.04
C SER A 167 23.98 0.66 -10.78
N TYR A 168 22.71 0.45 -10.47
CA TYR A 168 21.84 -0.61 -10.96
C TYR A 168 20.47 -0.01 -11.28
N ARG A 169 19.51 -0.85 -11.67
CA ARG A 169 18.12 -0.41 -11.84
C ARG A 169 17.18 -1.38 -11.18
N ILE A 170 16.03 -0.86 -10.76
CA ILE A 170 14.82 -1.68 -10.66
C ILE A 170 13.95 -1.34 -11.87
N ALA A 171 13.80 -2.30 -12.78
CA ALA A 171 13.17 -2.10 -14.07
C ALA A 171 12.06 -3.12 -14.35
N SER A 172 11.17 -2.74 -15.25
CA SER A 172 10.19 -3.65 -15.83
C SER A 172 10.80 -4.38 -17.02
N LEU A 173 10.75 -5.71 -17.01
CA LEU A 173 11.33 -6.55 -18.08
C LEU A 173 10.28 -6.98 -19.11
N VAL A 174 9.04 -6.52 -18.95
CA VAL A 174 8.00 -6.61 -19.98
C VAL A 174 8.46 -5.80 -21.20
N GLY A 175 8.38 -6.41 -22.37
CA GLY A 175 8.93 -5.86 -23.61
C GLY A 175 8.52 -4.41 -23.86
N GLY A 176 9.50 -3.51 -23.96
CA GLY A 176 9.31 -2.09 -24.26
C GLY A 176 8.98 -1.20 -23.05
N ASN A 177 8.66 -1.76 -21.88
CA ASN A 177 8.31 -0.95 -20.70
C ASN A 177 9.50 -0.12 -20.22
N GLU A 178 10.69 -0.71 -20.05
CA GLU A 178 11.88 0.04 -19.63
C GLU A 178 12.21 1.18 -20.61
N ALA A 179 12.13 0.90 -21.92
CA ALA A 179 12.34 1.90 -22.97
C ALA A 179 11.30 3.04 -22.94
N SER A 180 10.11 2.77 -22.41
CA SER A 180 9.05 3.76 -22.17
C SER A 180 9.22 4.53 -20.84
N GLY A 181 10.28 4.23 -20.09
CA GLY A 181 10.65 4.92 -18.85
C GLY A 181 10.32 4.19 -17.56
N MET A 182 9.91 2.92 -17.65
CA MET A 182 9.50 2.07 -16.52
C MET A 182 10.69 1.53 -15.71
N TRP A 183 11.46 2.43 -15.10
CA TRP A 183 12.59 2.07 -14.24
C TRP A 183 12.93 3.15 -13.21
N ALA A 184 13.40 2.69 -12.05
CA ALA A 184 14.01 3.49 -10.99
C ALA A 184 15.52 3.23 -10.96
N ASP A 185 16.30 4.24 -10.55
CA ASP A 185 17.73 4.09 -10.33
C ASP A 185 17.98 3.46 -8.96
N LEU A 186 18.87 2.46 -8.92
CA LEU A 186 19.26 1.77 -7.69
C LEU A 186 20.75 1.99 -7.45
N GLU A 187 21.07 2.76 -6.41
CA GLU A 187 22.43 3.01 -5.98
C GLU A 187 22.77 2.08 -4.80
N VAL A 188 23.69 1.15 -4.99
CA VAL A 188 24.23 0.36 -3.88
C VAL A 188 25.46 1.06 -3.31
N THR A 189 25.37 1.46 -2.04
CA THR A 189 26.43 2.23 -1.35
C THR A 189 27.22 1.34 -0.38
N ALA A 190 28.42 1.80 0.03
CA ALA A 190 29.23 1.06 1.00
C ALA A 190 28.71 1.13 2.45
N GLY A 191 27.76 2.02 2.73
CA GLY A 191 27.27 2.31 4.07
C GLY A 191 26.21 3.40 4.09
N GLY A 192 25.76 3.76 5.29
CA GLY A 192 24.67 4.72 5.51
C GLY A 192 23.35 4.02 5.80
N SER A 193 22.24 4.73 5.58
CA SER A 193 20.89 4.20 5.71
C SER A 193 20.19 4.21 4.36
N PRO A 194 19.28 3.25 4.10
CA PRO A 194 18.41 3.27 2.94
C PRO A 194 17.69 4.59 2.78
N ALA A 195 17.58 5.05 1.53
CA ALA A 195 16.89 6.27 1.18
C ALA A 195 16.17 6.11 -0.15
N MET A 196 15.07 6.86 -0.30
CA MET A 196 14.36 7.00 -1.56
C MET A 196 14.09 8.48 -1.79
N LYS A 197 14.43 8.98 -2.98
CA LYS A 197 14.33 10.41 -3.32
C LYS A 197 13.98 10.60 -4.79
N ALA A 198 13.46 11.78 -5.10
CA ALA A 198 13.35 12.27 -6.47
C ALA A 198 14.69 12.89 -6.88
N GLU A 199 15.13 12.64 -8.11
CA GLU A 199 16.19 13.41 -8.74
C GLU A 199 15.66 14.80 -9.14
N SER A 200 16.54 15.80 -9.12
CA SER A 200 16.19 17.22 -9.35
C SER A 200 16.19 17.59 -10.83
#